data_AF-A0AA88VHS0-F1
#
_entry.id   AF-A0AA88VHS0-F1
#
_cell.length_a   1.000
_cell.length_b   1.000
_cell.length_c   1.000
_cell.angle_alpha   90.00
_cell.angle_beta   90.00
_cell.angle_gamma   90.00
#
_symmetry.space_group_name_H-M   'P 1'
#
loop_
_entity.id
_entity.type
_entity.pdbx_description
1 polymer ?
#
loop_
_entity_poly.entity_id
_entity_poly.type
_entity_poly.pdbx_seq_one_letter_code
_entity_poly.pdbx_strand_id
1 'polypeptide(L)'
;MAGFFACFLIFIVSGLCVESKYMVYNTAQGVVPGKLNVHLVPHTHDDVGWLKTGACVQNVLDSLVPALLADKNRKFIYRWWRDQSEAVQNTVKKLISSGQLELM
;
A
#
# COMPACT_ATOMS: atom_id res chain seq x y z
N MET A 1 39.49 -21.24 22.80
CA MET A 1 38.85 -19.96 23.20
C MET A 1 39.10 -18.83 22.19
N ALA A 2 40.33 -18.56 21.76
CA ALA A 2 40.63 -17.45 20.84
C ALA A 2 39.94 -17.53 19.46
N GLY A 3 39.87 -18.72 18.84
CA GLY A 3 39.23 -18.88 17.52
C GLY A 3 37.72 -18.61 17.53
N PHE A 4 37.04 -18.91 18.63
CA PHE A 4 35.60 -18.65 18.79
C PHE A 4 35.33 -17.14 18.91
N PHE A 5 36.17 -16.43 19.66
CA PHE A 5 36.12 -14.96 19.77
C PHE A 5 36.40 -14.27 18.43
N ALA A 6 37.36 -14.76 17.65
CA ALA A 6 37.66 -14.23 16.33
C ALA A 6 36.50 -14.40 15.35
N CYS A 7 35.88 -15.58 15.31
CA CYS A 7 34.69 -15.82 14.49
C CYS A 7 33.50 -14.95 14.91
N PHE A 8 33.30 -14.76 16.22
CA PHE A 8 32.22 -13.91 16.74
C PHE A 8 32.42 -12.42 16.36
N LEU A 9 33.66 -11.93 16.44
CA LEU A 9 34.03 -10.58 15.98
C LEU A 9 33.80 -10.40 14.48
N ILE A 10 34.16 -11.40 13.66
CA ILE A 10 33.93 -11.35 12.21
C ILE A 10 32.43 -11.29 11.89
N PHE A 11 31.60 -12.06 12.60
CA PHE A 11 30.14 -12.03 12.44
C PHE A 11 29.52 -10.68 12.85
N ILE A 12 30.00 -10.06 13.92
CA ILE A 12 29.55 -8.72 14.34
C ILE A 12 29.95 -7.66 13.31
N VAL A 13 31.20 -7.66 12.85
CA VAL A 13 31.69 -6.68 11.86
C VAL A 13 30.95 -6.84 10.53
N SER A 14 30.75 -8.08 10.06
CA SER A 14 30.02 -8.33 8.82
C SER A 14 28.54 -7.92 8.92
N GLY A 15 27.87 -8.17 10.06
CA GLY A 15 26.49 -7.70 10.28
C GLY A 15 26.37 -6.17 10.35
N LEU A 16 27.36 -5.48 10.93
CA LEU A 16 27.40 -4.01 10.99
C LEU A 16 27.69 -3.35 9.63
N CYS A 17 28.31 -4.08 8.70
CA CYS A 17 28.63 -3.58 7.35
C CYS A 17 27.57 -3.93 6.30
N VAL A 18 26.47 -4.60 6.66
CA VAL A 18 25.36 -4.87 5.72
C VAL A 18 24.43 -3.66 5.67
N GLU A 19 24.52 -2.92 4.58
CA GLU A 19 23.63 -1.80 4.29
C GLU A 19 22.42 -2.31 3.47
N SER A 20 21.22 -2.25 4.06
CA SER A 20 19.97 -2.57 3.36
C SER A 20 19.63 -1.45 2.39
N LYS A 21 19.81 -1.67 1.08
CA LYS A 21 19.33 -0.74 0.05
C LYS A 21 17.81 -0.83 -0.08
N TYR A 22 17.09 0.10 0.53
CA TYR A 22 15.70 0.37 0.15
C TYR A 22 15.68 0.93 -1.27
N MET A 23 15.05 0.22 -2.20
CA MET A 23 14.91 0.67 -3.59
C MET A 23 13.75 1.66 -3.68
N VAL A 24 14.04 2.90 -4.09
CA VAL A 24 13.01 3.89 -4.41
C VAL A 24 12.44 3.56 -5.78
N TYR A 25 11.16 3.22 -5.85
CA TYR A 25 10.47 2.90 -7.10
C TYR A 25 9.96 4.18 -7.76
N ASN A 26 10.14 4.30 -9.08
CA ASN A 26 9.41 5.29 -9.87
C ASN A 26 7.98 4.78 -10.09
N THR A 27 7.05 5.23 -9.25
CA THR A 27 5.64 4.84 -9.30
C THR A 27 4.80 5.75 -10.19
N ALA A 28 5.42 6.71 -10.89
CA ALA A 28 4.69 7.61 -11.78
C ALA A 28 4.02 6.82 -12.91
N GLN A 29 2.71 7.02 -13.05
CA GLN A 29 1.93 6.44 -14.13
C GLN A 29 2.15 7.19 -15.44
N GLY A 30 2.09 6.48 -16.56
CA GLY A 30 2.19 7.08 -17.88
C GLY A 30 2.00 6.05 -18.98
N VAL A 31 1.53 6.50 -20.13
CA VAL A 31 1.42 5.69 -21.34
C VAL A 31 2.65 5.96 -22.20
N VAL A 32 3.33 4.90 -22.65
CA VAL A 32 4.42 5.00 -23.61
C VAL A 32 3.90 4.62 -25.00
N PRO A 33 3.91 5.55 -25.98
CA PRO A 33 3.50 5.24 -27.34
C PRO A 33 4.34 4.11 -27.96
N GLY A 34 3.71 3.24 -28.74
CA GLY A 34 4.39 2.13 -29.41
C GLY A 34 4.80 0.96 -28.48
N LYS A 35 4.35 0.96 -27.22
CA LYS A 35 4.53 -0.15 -26.28
C LYS A 35 3.19 -0.65 -25.75
N LEU A 36 3.17 -1.87 -25.23
CA LEU A 36 2.06 -2.35 -24.41
C LEU A 36 2.04 -1.56 -23.10
N ASN A 37 0.89 -0.96 -22.80
CA ASN A 37 0.67 -0.24 -21.57
C ASN A 37 -0.22 -1.09 -20.65
N VAL A 38 0.32 -1.46 -19.49
CA VAL A 38 -0.36 -2.30 -18.51
C VAL A 38 -0.96 -1.42 -17.42
N HIS A 39 -2.28 -1.37 -17.36
CA HIS A 39 -3.01 -0.65 -16.33
C HIS A 39 -3.29 -1.59 -15.15
N LEU A 40 -2.59 -1.38 -14.04
CA LEU A 40 -2.87 -2.09 -12.80
C LEU A 40 -4.01 -1.38 -12.09
N VAL A 41 -5.11 -2.11 -11.84
CA VAL A 41 -6.31 -1.58 -11.17
C VAL A 41 -6.57 -2.34 -9.87
N PRO A 42 -5.97 -1.89 -8.75
CA PRO A 42 -6.19 -2.48 -7.44
C PRO A 42 -7.64 -2.27 -6.97
N HIS A 43 -8.27 -3.33 -6.47
CA HIS A 43 -9.63 -3.32 -5.94
C HIS A 43 -9.78 -4.38 -4.84
N THR A 44 -10.82 -4.24 -4.01
CA THR A 44 -11.29 -5.28 -3.07
C THR A 44 -12.69 -5.72 -3.45
N HIS A 45 -12.97 -7.00 -3.25
CA HIS A 45 -14.31 -7.56 -3.41
C HIS A 45 -14.95 -7.69 -2.02
N ASP A 46 -15.84 -6.75 -1.70
CA ASP A 46 -16.50 -6.70 -0.40
C ASP A 46 -17.96 -7.17 -0.53
N ASP A 47 -18.21 -8.44 -0.24
CA ASP A 47 -19.55 -9.02 -0.23
C ASP A 47 -20.36 -8.53 0.97
N VAL A 48 -21.42 -7.77 0.71
CA VAL A 48 -22.37 -7.34 1.73
C VAL A 48 -23.29 -8.50 2.13
N GLY A 49 -22.88 -9.25 3.15
CA GLY A 49 -23.74 -10.21 3.85
C GLY A 49 -23.82 -11.61 3.24
N TRP A 50 -22.72 -12.12 2.68
CA TRP A 50 -22.69 -13.49 2.13
C TRP A 50 -22.41 -14.57 3.19
N LEU A 51 -21.23 -14.59 3.80
CA LEU A 51 -20.84 -15.60 4.81
C LEU A 51 -20.71 -15.04 6.22
N LYS A 52 -20.46 -13.72 6.35
CA LYS A 52 -20.32 -12.99 7.62
C LYS A 52 -20.87 -11.58 7.46
N THR A 53 -21.40 -11.01 8.53
CA THR A 53 -21.91 -9.64 8.55
C THR A 53 -20.81 -8.64 8.92
N GLY A 54 -20.37 -7.83 7.94
CA GLY A 54 -19.78 -6.49 8.15
C GLY A 54 -18.36 -6.35 8.74
N ALA A 55 -17.73 -7.40 9.27
CA ALA A 55 -16.49 -7.23 10.06
C ALA A 55 -15.19 -7.02 9.25
N CYS A 56 -15.12 -7.44 7.97
CA CYS A 56 -13.84 -7.44 7.22
C CYS A 56 -13.51 -6.10 6.53
N VAL A 57 -14.50 -5.22 6.36
CA VAL A 57 -14.36 -4.01 5.54
C VAL A 57 -13.49 -2.94 6.20
N GLN A 58 -13.59 -2.78 7.51
CA GLN A 58 -12.83 -1.76 8.25
C GLN A 58 -11.32 -1.99 8.13
N ASN A 59 -10.86 -3.24 8.22
CA ASN A 59 -9.44 -3.59 8.11
C ASN A 59 -8.84 -3.25 6.73
N VAL A 60 -9.66 -3.32 5.66
CA VAL A 60 -9.22 -2.93 4.32
C VAL A 60 -9.00 -1.43 4.28
N LEU A 61 -9.94 -0.63 4.79
CA LEU A 61 -9.81 0.82 4.80
C LEU A 61 -8.67 1.31 5.70
N ASP A 62 -8.49 0.69 6.86
CA ASP A 62 -7.41 1.03 7.81
C ASP A 62 -6.02 0.81 7.23
N SER A 63 -5.84 -0.19 6.35
CA SER A 63 -4.57 -0.42 5.66
C SER A 63 -4.46 0.37 4.35
N LEU A 64 -5.57 0.59 3.65
CA LEU A 64 -5.60 1.28 2.37
C LEU A 64 -5.28 2.77 2.50
N VAL A 65 -5.91 3.46 3.46
CA VAL A 65 -5.74 4.90 3.65
C VAL A 65 -4.27 5.28 3.86
N PRO A 66 -3.51 4.69 4.81
CA PRO A 66 -2.09 5.02 4.96
C PRO A 66 -1.26 4.58 3.74
N ALA A 67 -1.64 3.49 3.05
CA ALA A 67 -0.94 3.08 1.84
C ALA A 67 -1.09 4.09 0.69
N LEU A 68 -2.26 4.70 0.51
CA LEU A 68 -2.50 5.74 -0.50
C LEU A 68 -1.86 7.08 -0.11
N LEU A 69 -1.86 7.43 1.18
CA LEU A 69 -1.21 8.65 1.66
C LEU A 69 0.32 8.61 1.52
N ALA A 70 0.92 7.42 1.59
CA ALA A 70 2.36 7.24 1.45
C ALA A 70 2.89 7.48 0.03
N ASP A 71 2.04 7.39 -1.00
CA ASP A 71 2.44 7.62 -2.40
C ASP A 71 1.26 8.13 -3.23
N LYS A 72 1.39 9.38 -3.69
CA LYS A 72 0.38 10.08 -4.49
C LYS A 72 0.04 9.41 -5.83
N ASN A 73 0.91 8.53 -6.34
CA ASN A 73 0.68 7.84 -7.60
C ASN A 73 -0.14 6.55 -7.43
N ARG A 74 -0.33 6.05 -6.20
CA ARG A 74 -1.14 4.86 -5.95
C ARG A 74 -2.61 5.15 -6.18
N LYS A 75 -3.29 4.16 -6.74
CA LYS A 75 -4.72 4.19 -7.07
C LYS A 75 -5.43 2.98 -6.50
N PHE A 76 -6.68 3.17 -6.11
CA PHE A 76 -7.56 2.09 -5.67
C PHE A 76 -9.00 2.42 -6.03
N ILE A 77 -9.83 1.40 -6.29
CA ILE A 77 -11.27 1.55 -6.51
C ILE A 77 -12.02 0.91 -5.35
N TYR A 78 -12.96 1.64 -4.76
CA TYR A 78 -13.73 1.18 -3.60
C TYR A 78 -15.23 1.43 -3.76
N ARG A 79 -16.04 0.42 -3.42
CA ARG A 79 -17.49 0.42 -3.64
C ARG A 79 -18.28 0.19 -2.35
N TRP A 80 -18.14 1.09 -1.36
CA TRP A 80 -19.03 1.17 -0.18
C TRP A 80 -18.90 2.53 0.57
N TRP A 81 -19.60 3.55 0.08
CA TRP A 81 -19.50 4.95 0.55
C TRP A 81 -20.45 5.31 1.71
N ARG A 82 -21.64 4.70 1.78
CA ARG A 82 -22.78 5.22 2.56
C ARG A 82 -22.68 5.05 4.08
N ASP A 83 -21.89 4.10 4.54
CA ASP A 83 -21.89 3.65 5.94
C ASP A 83 -20.60 4.04 6.70
N GLN A 84 -19.78 4.93 6.11
CA GLN A 84 -18.52 5.41 6.70
C GLN A 84 -18.73 6.63 7.62
N SER A 85 -17.85 6.80 8.61
CA SER A 85 -17.85 7.99 9.49
C SER A 85 -17.51 9.27 8.72
N GLU A 86 -17.98 10.44 9.20
CA GLU A 86 -17.73 11.72 8.54
C GLU A 86 -16.24 12.03 8.33
N ALA A 87 -15.38 11.63 9.27
CA ALA A 87 -13.94 11.81 9.15
C ALA A 87 -13.34 10.99 7.99
N VAL A 88 -13.77 9.74 7.83
CA VAL A 88 -13.37 8.88 6.71
C VAL A 88 -13.94 9.42 5.41
N GLN A 89 -15.20 9.83 5.39
CA GLN A 89 -15.83 10.45 4.23
C GLN A 89 -15.08 11.71 3.75
N ASN A 90 -14.64 12.57 4.67
CA ASN A 90 -13.89 13.78 4.34
C ASN A 90 -12.50 13.47 3.78
N THR A 91 -11.85 12.42 4.28
CA THR A 91 -10.56 11.96 3.75
C THR A 91 -10.72 11.36 2.35
N VAL A 92 -11.73 10.51 2.16
CA VAL A 92 -12.08 9.92 0.86
C VAL A 92 -12.45 10.98 -0.16
N LYS A 93 -13.22 12.02 0.20
CA LYS A 93 -13.51 13.17 -0.68
C LYS A 93 -12.25 13.86 -1.18
N LYS A 94 -11.25 14.06 -0.31
CA LYS A 94 -9.95 14.63 -0.70
C LYS A 94 -9.20 13.70 -1.66
N LEU A 95 -9.20 12.40 -1.39
CA LEU A 95 -8.57 11.39 -2.25
C LEU A 95 -9.23 11.33 -3.64
N ILE A 96 -10.56 11.42 -3.70
CA ILE A 96 -11.33 11.53 -4.95
C ILE A 96 -10.96 12.81 -5.69
N SER A 97 -10.94 13.96 -5.02
CA SER A 97 -10.57 15.23 -5.67
C SER A 97 -9.15 15.24 -6.24
N SER A 98 -8.25 14.42 -5.66
CA SER A 98 -6.87 14.26 -6.11
C SER A 98 -6.69 13.19 -7.20
N GLY A 99 -7.74 12.43 -7.53
CA GLY A 99 -7.69 11.32 -8.50
C GLY A 99 -6.95 10.07 -7.98
N GLN A 100 -6.68 9.99 -6.68
CA GLN A 100 -6.06 8.82 -6.04
C GLN A 100 -7.06 7.70 -5.74
N LEU A 101 -8.35 8.04 -5.60
CA LEU A 101 -9.43 7.10 -5.32
C LEU A 101 -10.58 7.39 -6.28
N GLU A 102 -11.03 6.36 -7.00
CA GLU A 102 -12.21 6.46 -7.85
C GLU A 102 -13.32 5.58 -7.25
N LEU A 103 -14.55 6.12 -7.23
CA LEU A 103 -15.74 5.37 -6.83
C LEU A 103 -16.36 4.76 -8.08
N MET A 104 -16.74 3.49 -8.00
CA MET A 104 -17.47 2.78 -9.05
C MET A 104 -18.84 2.35 -8.53
#